data_AF-A0A7X0W4Y3-F1
#
_entry.id   AF-A0A7X0W4Y3-F1
#
_cell.length_a   1.000
_cell.length_b   1.000
_cell.length_c   1.000
_cell.angle_alpha   90.00
_cell.angle_beta   90.00
_cell.angle_gamma   90.00
#
_symmetry.space_group_name_H-M   'P 1'
#
loop_
_entity.id
_entity.type
_entity.pdbx_description
1 polymer ?
#
loop_
_entity_poly.entity_id
_entity_poly.type
_entity_poly.pdbx_seq_one_letter_code
_entity_poly.pdbx_strand_id
1 'polypeptide(L)' 'IMTGLEESIKQTSDCPYRRTFHSDQDWAYQMTAYSSALKKHRIFQSMSRKGNCLDNSPMENFFGLLK' A
#
# COMPACT_ATOMS: atom_id res chain seq x y z
N ILE A 1 -0.57 -8.73 -6.78
CA ILE A 1 -0.87 -7.54 -5.96
C ILE A 1 -1.94 -7.85 -4.91
N MET A 2 -3.14 -8.34 -5.28
CA MET A 2 -4.18 -8.70 -4.31
C MET A 2 -3.77 -9.79 -3.32
N THR A 3 -3.07 -10.85 -3.76
CA THR A 3 -2.59 -11.92 -2.88
C THR A 3 -1.69 -11.41 -1.75
N GLY A 4 -0.77 -10.48 -2.07
CA GLY A 4 0.10 -9.86 -1.08
C GLY A 4 -0.68 -8.98 -0.10
N LEU A 5 -1.71 -8.28 -0.58
CA LEU A 5 -2.62 -7.54 0.30
C LEU A 5 -3.32 -8.49 1.29
N GLU A 6 -3.92 -9.58 0.81
CA GLU A 6 -4.63 -10.54 1.67
C GLU A 6 -3.73 -11.15 2.74
N GLU A 7 -2.50 -11.51 2.37
CA GLU A 7 -1.52 -12.03 3.32
C GLU A 7 -1.14 -11.00 4.39
N SER A 8 -0.87 -9.75 3.97
CA SER A 8 -0.54 -8.66 4.91
C SER A 8 -1.68 -8.35 5.89
N ILE A 9 -2.94 -8.43 5.42
CA ILE A 9 -4.13 -8.23 6.25
C ILE A 9 -4.23 -9.32 7.30
N LYS A 10 -3.93 -10.57 6.93
CA LYS A 10 -3.93 -11.72 7.84
C LYS A 10 -2.84 -11.60 8.88
N GLN A 11 -1.62 -11.27 8.47
CA GLN A 11 -0.46 -11.14 9.35
C GLN A 11 -0.59 -10.00 10.37
N THR A 12 -1.33 -8.94 10.03
CA THR A 12 -1.53 -7.78 10.91
C THR A 12 -2.90 -7.77 11.58
N SER A 13 -3.63 -8.89 11.56
CA SER A 13 -5.02 -8.96 12.01
C SER A 13 -5.20 -8.76 13.52
N ASP A 14 -4.16 -9.00 14.30
CA ASP A 14 -4.06 -8.86 15.76
C ASP A 14 -3.60 -7.46 16.21
N CYS A 15 -3.30 -6.55 15.28
CA CYS A 15 -2.82 -5.21 15.63
C CYS A 15 -3.87 -4.44 16.46
N PRO A 16 -3.54 -4.00 17.69
CA PRO A 16 -4.49 -3.28 18.55
C PRO A 16 -4.70 -1.83 18.12
N TYR A 17 -3.90 -1.33 17.18
CA TYR A 17 -3.95 0.04 16.67
C TYR A 17 -4.60 0.12 15.29
N ARG A 18 -5.02 1.34 14.90
CA ARG A 18 -5.55 1.58 13.56
C ARG A 18 -4.49 1.28 12.50
N ARG A 19 -4.79 0.34 11.63
CA ARG A 19 -3.93 -0.01 10.49
C ARG A 19 -4.06 1.04 9.38
N THR A 20 -2.90 1.45 8.86
CA THR A 20 -2.79 2.37 7.72
C THR A 20 -1.97 1.68 6.64
N PHE A 21 -2.49 1.66 5.41
CA PHE A 21 -1.77 1.23 4.22
C PHE A 21 -1.30 2.48 3.49
N HIS A 22 0.01 2.70 3.43
CA HIS A 22 0.60 3.80 2.69
C HIS A 22 1.10 3.28 1.33
N SER A 23 0.66 3.90 0.24
CA SER A 23 1.11 3.57 -1.12
C SER A 23 1.41 4.83 -1.91
N ASP A 24 2.01 4.67 -3.09
CA ASP A 24 1.95 5.68 -4.13
C ASP A 24 0.54 5.73 -4.78
N GLN A 25 0.45 6.48 -5.88
CA GLN A 25 -0.72 6.56 -6.73
C GLN A 25 -0.61 5.66 -7.97
N ASP A 26 0.10 4.54 -7.90
CA ASP A 26 0.13 3.61 -9.02
C ASP A 26 -1.24 3.02 -9.31
N TRP A 27 -1.46 2.66 -10.58
CA TRP A 27 -2.74 2.17 -11.09
C TRP A 27 -3.31 1.02 -10.26
N ALA A 28 -2.44 0.16 -9.73
CA ALA A 28 -2.85 -1.02 -8.99
C ALA A 28 -3.49 -0.68 -7.63
N TYR A 29 -2.98 0.34 -6.93
CA TYR A 29 -3.50 0.76 -5.62
C TYR A 29 -4.76 1.63 -5.74
N GLN A 30 -5.01 2.17 -6.93
CA GLN A 30 -6.23 2.90 -7.25
C GLN A 30 -7.41 1.99 -7.66
N MET A 31 -7.17 0.69 -7.88
CA MET A 31 -8.23 -0.24 -8.28
C MET A 31 -9.34 -0.34 -7.22
N THR A 32 -10.60 -0.34 -7.67
CA THR A 32 -11.78 -0.47 -6.79
C THR A 32 -11.71 -1.72 -5.90
N ALA A 33 -11.26 -2.86 -6.45
CA ALA A 33 -11.10 -4.09 -5.68
C ALA A 33 -10.11 -3.91 -4.51
N TYR A 34 -9.00 -3.21 -4.74
CA TYR A 34 -7.96 -2.95 -3.75
C TYR A 34 -8.49 -2.04 -2.63
N SER A 35 -9.05 -0.89 -3.00
CA SER A 35 -9.64 0.06 -2.04
C SER A 35 -10.81 -0.56 -1.26
N SER A 36 -11.63 -1.39 -1.91
CA SER A 36 -12.75 -2.07 -1.25
C SER A 36 -12.28 -3.11 -0.24
N ALA A 37 -11.22 -3.86 -0.55
CA ALA A 37 -10.62 -4.79 0.41
C ALA A 37 -10.09 -4.06 1.65
N LEU A 38 -9.34 -2.95 1.47
CA LEU A 38 -8.87 -2.13 2.60
C LEU A 38 -10.02 -1.62 3.47
N LYS A 39 -11.08 -1.07 2.84
CA LYS A 39 -12.27 -0.58 3.56
C LYS A 39 -12.98 -1.68 4.33
N LYS A 40 -13.14 -2.87 3.74
CA LYS A 40 -13.74 -4.05 4.40
C LYS A 40 -13.01 -4.42 5.68
N HIS A 41 -11.69 -4.28 5.70
CA HIS A 41 -10.84 -4.58 6.85
C HIS A 41 -10.56 -3.37 7.76
N ARG A 42 -11.26 -2.24 7.53
CA ARG A 42 -11.08 -0.97 8.28
C ARG A 42 -9.64 -0.45 8.27
N ILE A 43 -8.92 -0.69 7.17
CA ILE A 43 -7.56 -0.21 6.96
C ILE A 43 -7.64 1.12 6.23
N PHE A 44 -7.02 2.15 6.81
CA PHE A 44 -6.99 3.47 6.21
C PHE A 44 -5.97 3.52 5.08
N GLN A 45 -6.40 3.87 3.87
CA GLN A 45 -5.48 4.05 2.74
C GLN A 45 -4.96 5.49 2.74
N SER A 46 -3.63 5.64 2.77
CA SER A 46 -2.93 6.91 2.56
C SER A 46 -2.13 6.80 1.27
N MET A 47 -2.25 7.77 0.37
CA MET A 47 -1.46 7.77 -0.86
C MET A 47 -0.52 8.97 -0.90
N SER A 48 0.69 8.78 -1.43
CA SER A 48 1.64 9.87 -1.66
C SER A 48 1.09 10.88 -2.68
N ARG A 49 1.66 12.10 -2.71
CA ARG A 49 1.25 13.12 -3.68
C ARG A 49 1.88 12.82 -5.05
N LYS A 50 1.10 13.01 -6.11
CA LYS A 50 1.59 12.92 -7.50
C LYS A 50 2.81 13.83 -7.69
N GLY A 51 3.95 13.26 -8.09
CA GLY A 51 5.20 13.99 -8.31
C GLY A 51 6.01 14.30 -7.05
N ASN A 52 5.58 13.89 -5.86
CA ASN A 52 6.41 13.96 -4.66
C ASN A 52 7.12 12.62 -4.47
N CYS A 53 8.25 12.47 -5.16
CA CYS A 53 9.05 11.26 -5.15
C CYS A 53 9.75 10.99 -3.81
N LEU A 54 9.69 11.88 -2.81
CA LEU A 54 10.43 11.66 -1.55
C LEU A 54 10.03 10.35 -0.83
N ASP A 55 8.75 9.95 -0.93
CA ASP A 55 8.25 8.71 -0.33
C ASP A 55 8.54 7.47 -1.19
N ASN A 56 8.66 7.61 -2.52
CA ASN A 56 8.82 6.49 -3.46
C ASN A 56 10.26 6.30 -3.97
N SER A 57 11.01 7.39 -4.05
CA SER A 57 12.36 7.48 -4.62
C SER A 57 13.37 6.56 -3.93
N PRO A 58 13.36 6.38 -2.60
CA PRO A 58 14.26 5.41 -1.97
C PRO A 58 14.01 3.97 -2.45
N MET A 59 12.75 3.58 -2.58
CA MET A 59 12.35 2.25 -3.04
C MET A 59 12.62 2.10 -4.54
N GLU A 60 12.26 3.09 -5.36
CA GLU A 60 12.54 3.09 -6.81
C GLU A 60 14.04 3.01 -7.09
N ASN A 61 14.86 3.76 -6.33
CA ASN A 61 16.32 3.71 -6.45
C ASN A 61 16.86 2.33 -6.04
N PHE A 62 16.40 1.78 -4.92
CA PHE A 62 16.82 0.45 -4.47
C PHE A 62 16.53 -0.64 -5.52
N PHE A 63 15.32 -0.65 -6.11
CA PHE A 63 14.99 -1.60 -7.19
C PHE A 63 15.67 -1.25 -8.52
N GLY A 64 16.05 0.01 -8.74
CA GLY A 64 16.89 0.43 -9.85
C GLY A 64 18.31 -0.13 -9.75
N LEU A 65 18.89 -0.18 -8.54
CA LEU A 65 20.20 -0.77 -8.27
C LEU A 65 20.22 -2.30 -8.41
N LEU A 66 19.06 -2.95 -8.27
CA LEU A 66 18.92 -4.41 -8.38
C LEU A 66 18.67 -4.91 -9.82
N LYS A 67 18.61 -4.02 -10.82
CA LYS A 67 18.57 -4.40 -12.23
C LYS A 67 19.95 -4.73 -12.76
#